data_AF-A0A4U6T7E5-F1
#
_entry.id   AF-A0A4U6T7E5-F1
#
_cell.length_a   1.000
_cell.length_b   1.000
_cell.length_c   1.000
_cell.angle_alpha   90.00
_cell.angle_beta   90.00
_cell.angle_gamma   90.00
#
_symmetry.space_group_name_H-M   'P 1'
#
loop_
_entity.id
_entity.type
_entity.pdbx_description
1 polymer ?
#
loop_
_entity_poly.entity_id
_entity_poly.type
_entity_poly.pdbx_seq_one_letter_code
_entity_poly.pdbx_strand_id
1 'polypeptide(L)'
;MMFCIENETSQHLFFDCVVAKVMWGRISQALGLDIGVSFESIGSCWLISNKRFTAVNVFSSAALWGIWKLRTDFCFQKITWQNMEHLLMRIVRLAQKWQILCPADKEELLTSNLRMVATRPKMLTG
;
A
#
# COMPACT_ATOMS: atom_id res chain seq x y z
N MET A 1 -3.42 20.64 -6.20
CA MET A 1 -2.66 19.60 -5.47
C MET A 1 -1.76 18.89 -6.48
N MET A 2 -0.48 18.68 -6.19
CA MET A 2 0.57 18.38 -7.19
C MET A 2 0.54 16.94 -7.78
N PHE A 3 -0.60 16.24 -7.70
CA PHE A 3 -0.70 14.82 -8.09
C PHE A 3 -1.45 14.60 -9.39
N CYS A 4 -2.51 15.36 -9.64
CA CYS A 4 -3.32 15.29 -10.85
C CYS A 4 -4.00 16.65 -11.06
N ILE A 5 -4.23 17.01 -12.32
CA ILE A 5 -4.99 18.19 -12.73
C ILE A 5 -6.50 17.92 -12.63
N GLU A 6 -6.88 16.65 -12.49
CA GLU A 6 -8.26 16.17 -12.37
C GLU A 6 -8.90 16.50 -11.01
N ASN A 7 -10.22 16.47 -10.96
CA ASN A 7 -10.99 16.63 -9.73
C ASN A 7 -10.65 15.50 -8.75
N GLU A 8 -10.10 15.87 -7.60
CA GLU A 8 -9.67 14.94 -6.56
C GLU A 8 -10.88 14.35 -5.82
N THR A 9 -11.35 13.19 -6.28
CA THR A 9 -12.31 12.33 -5.55
C THR A 9 -11.55 11.27 -4.75
N SER A 10 -12.21 10.64 -3.77
CA SER A 10 -11.61 9.51 -3.05
C SER A 10 -11.21 8.38 -3.99
N GLN A 11 -12.05 8.05 -4.97
CA GLN A 11 -11.77 7.03 -5.97
C GLN A 11 -10.53 7.39 -6.79
N HIS A 12 -10.47 8.64 -7.28
CA HIS A 12 -9.31 9.10 -8.05
C HIS A 12 -8.02 9.08 -7.22
N LEU A 13 -8.06 9.60 -5.99
CA LEU A 13 -6.91 9.64 -5.10
C LEU A 13 -6.33 8.25 -4.83
N PHE A 14 -7.19 7.28 -4.50
CA PHE A 14 -6.75 5.96 -4.07
C PHE A 14 -6.49 4.98 -5.19
N PHE A 15 -7.07 5.16 -6.39
CA PHE A 15 -7.04 4.15 -7.44
C PHE A 15 -6.71 4.71 -8.83
N ASP A 16 -7.28 5.85 -9.22
CA ASP A 16 -7.17 6.27 -10.63
C ASP A 16 -5.98 7.18 -10.93
N CYS A 17 -5.46 7.88 -9.92
CA CYS A 17 -4.32 8.77 -10.10
C CYS A 17 -3.07 7.98 -10.51
N VAL A 18 -2.17 8.64 -11.27
CA VAL A 18 -0.97 7.99 -11.80
C VAL A 18 -0.12 7.35 -10.69
N VAL A 19 -0.01 8.02 -9.55
CA VAL A 19 0.74 7.51 -8.40
C VAL A 19 0.10 6.26 -7.81
N ALA A 20 -1.24 6.26 -7.65
CA ALA A 20 -1.98 5.11 -7.16
C ALA A 20 -1.84 3.91 -8.10
N LYS A 21 -2.01 4.10 -9.42
CA LYS A 21 -1.89 3.02 -10.41
C LYS A 21 -0.52 2.35 -10.39
N VAL A 22 0.55 3.14 -10.35
CA VAL A 22 1.92 2.60 -10.30
C VAL A 22 2.18 1.88 -8.97
N MET A 23 1.71 2.44 -7.86
CA MET A 23 1.84 1.82 -6.54
C MET A 23 1.10 0.48 -6.48
N TRP A 24 -0.17 0.44 -6.90
CA TRP A 24 -0.98 -0.78 -6.93
C TRP A 24 -0.40 -1.82 -7.87
N GLY A 25 0.11 -1.43 -9.05
CA GLY A 25 0.78 -2.38 -9.95
C GLY A 25 1.96 -3.12 -9.29
N ARG A 26 2.78 -2.41 -8.50
CA ARG A 26 3.90 -3.03 -7.76
C ARG A 26 3.41 -3.91 -6.60
N ILE A 27 2.36 -3.49 -5.90
CA ILE A 27 1.78 -4.28 -4.81
C ILE A 27 1.11 -5.55 -5.36
N SER A 28 0.34 -5.45 -6.42
CA SER A 28 -0.32 -6.57 -7.09
C SER A 28 0.69 -7.59 -7.63
N GLN A 29 1.80 -7.10 -8.21
CA GLN A 29 2.91 -7.97 -8.62
C GLN A 29 3.51 -8.74 -7.44
N ALA A 30 3.74 -8.08 -6.30
CA ALA A 30 4.28 -8.73 -5.11
C ALA A 30 3.28 -9.72 -4.47
N LEU A 31 2.00 -9.41 -4.49
CA LEU A 31 0.98 -10.29 -3.90
C LEU A 31 0.55 -11.42 -4.85
N GLY A 32 0.92 -11.36 -6.12
CA GLY A 32 0.44 -12.27 -7.16
C GLY A 32 -1.09 -12.22 -7.34
N LEU A 33 -1.70 -11.08 -7.00
CA LEU A 33 -3.14 -10.87 -6.99
C LEU A 33 -3.44 -9.50 -7.58
N ASP A 34 -4.40 -9.45 -8.50
CA ASP A 34 -4.87 -8.18 -9.05
C ASP A 34 -5.74 -7.46 -8.03
N ILE A 35 -5.14 -6.47 -7.34
CA ILE A 35 -5.80 -5.64 -6.34
C ILE A 35 -5.57 -4.16 -6.62
N GLY A 36 -6.37 -3.30 -5.99
CA GLY A 36 -6.19 -1.86 -6.10
C GLY A 36 -6.82 -1.24 -7.34
N VAL A 37 -7.86 -1.88 -7.87
CA VAL A 37 -8.70 -1.33 -8.95
C VAL A 37 -9.87 -0.51 -8.35
N SER A 38 -10.38 -0.92 -7.19
CA SER A 38 -11.49 -0.26 -6.51
C SER A 38 -11.54 -0.61 -5.02
N PHE A 39 -12.36 0.12 -4.28
CA PHE A 39 -12.72 -0.24 -2.91
C PHE A 39 -13.39 -1.62 -2.81
N GLU A 40 -14.17 -2.03 -3.80
CA GLU A 40 -14.85 -3.33 -3.81
C GLU A 40 -13.87 -4.50 -3.98
N SER A 41 -12.84 -4.32 -4.82
CA SER A 41 -11.76 -5.29 -5.00
C SER A 41 -11.02 -5.54 -3.66
N ILE A 42 -10.69 -4.48 -2.93
CA ILE A 42 -10.05 -4.59 -1.62
C ILE A 42 -11.03 -5.13 -0.57
N GLY A 43 -12.24 -4.59 -0.53
CA GLY A 43 -13.27 -4.95 0.45
C GLY A 43 -13.65 -6.42 0.37
N SER A 44 -13.66 -7.02 -0.83
CA SER A 44 -13.92 -8.44 -1.01
C SER A 44 -12.89 -9.32 -0.29
N CYS A 45 -11.61 -8.93 -0.28
CA CYS A 45 -10.56 -9.64 0.48
C CYS A 45 -10.72 -9.51 2.01
N TRP A 46 -11.35 -8.45 2.48
CA TRP A 46 -11.67 -8.23 3.90
C TRP A 46 -12.90 -9.01 4.36
N LEU A 47 -13.94 -9.08 3.53
CA LEU A 47 -15.21 -9.75 3.86
C LEU A 47 -15.08 -11.27 3.85
N ILE A 48 -14.22 -11.81 3.00
CA ILE A 48 -13.90 -13.22 3.01
C ILE A 48 -13.02 -13.46 4.24
N SER A 49 -13.63 -13.91 5.35
CA SER A 49 -12.97 -14.26 6.63
C SER A 49 -12.07 -15.49 6.49
N ASN A 50 -11.13 -15.40 5.57
CA ASN A 50 -10.16 -16.42 5.26
C ASN A 50 -8.80 -15.86 5.65
N LYS A 51 -8.11 -16.56 6.55
CA LYS A 51 -6.73 -16.27 6.94
C LYS A 51 -5.80 -16.19 5.71
N ARG A 52 -6.19 -16.73 4.55
CA ARG A 52 -5.51 -16.57 3.25
C ARG A 52 -5.22 -15.10 2.89
N PHE A 53 -6.12 -14.17 3.17
CA PHE A 53 -6.00 -12.78 2.73
C PHE A 53 -5.40 -11.84 3.78
N THR A 54 -4.95 -12.34 4.94
CA THR A 54 -4.41 -11.47 6.00
C THR A 54 -3.26 -10.60 5.51
N ALA A 55 -2.30 -11.17 4.76
CA ALA A 55 -1.21 -10.38 4.18
C ALA A 55 -1.73 -9.32 3.20
N VAL A 56 -2.68 -9.67 2.33
CA VAL A 56 -3.32 -8.76 1.38
C VAL A 56 -4.04 -7.62 2.09
N ASN A 57 -4.73 -7.92 3.18
CA ASN A 57 -5.48 -6.96 3.99
C ASN A 57 -4.53 -5.97 4.68
N VAL A 58 -3.41 -6.44 5.24
CA VAL A 58 -2.38 -5.58 5.81
C VAL A 58 -1.76 -4.67 4.75
N PHE A 59 -1.38 -5.22 3.59
CA PHE A 59 -0.78 -4.45 2.51
C PHE A 59 -1.73 -3.43 1.90
N SER A 60 -2.96 -3.82 1.61
CA SER A 60 -3.97 -2.92 1.04
C SER A 60 -4.31 -1.78 2.00
N SER A 61 -4.48 -2.05 3.29
CA SER A 61 -4.67 -0.99 4.29
C SER A 61 -3.45 -0.09 4.44
N ALA A 62 -2.23 -0.65 4.44
CA ALA A 62 -1.01 0.13 4.52
C ALA A 62 -0.84 1.04 3.29
N ALA A 63 -1.24 0.57 2.11
CA ALA A 63 -1.21 1.32 0.86
C ALA A 63 -2.21 2.49 0.87
N LEU A 64 -3.47 2.22 1.25
CA LEU A 64 -4.50 3.25 1.40
C LEU A 64 -4.07 4.31 2.42
N TRP A 65 -3.54 3.89 3.58
CA TRP A 65 -3.01 4.80 4.58
C TRP A 65 -1.82 5.61 4.05
N GLY A 66 -0.91 4.97 3.31
CA GLY A 66 0.24 5.61 2.69
C GLY A 66 -0.16 6.75 1.76
N ILE A 67 -1.14 6.52 0.87
CA ILE A 67 -1.70 7.54 -0.03
C ILE A 67 -2.39 8.65 0.76
N TRP A 68 -3.24 8.30 1.73
CA TRP A 68 -3.94 9.29 2.54
C TRP A 68 -2.97 10.20 3.31
N LYS A 69 -1.94 9.60 3.91
CA LYS A 69 -0.90 10.32 4.65
C LYS A 69 -0.10 11.21 3.71
N LEU A 70 0.27 10.70 2.54
CA LEU A 70 0.93 11.48 1.49
C LEU A 70 0.10 12.72 1.15
N ARG A 71 -1.19 12.57 0.81
CA ARG A 71 -2.12 13.68 0.56
C ARG A 71 -2.11 14.69 1.72
N THR A 72 -2.25 14.21 2.95
CA THR A 72 -2.29 15.06 4.15
C THR A 72 -1.01 15.88 4.29
N ASP A 73 0.16 15.25 4.08
CA ASP A 73 1.46 15.90 4.16
C ASP A 73 1.61 17.02 3.11
N PHE A 74 1.03 16.87 1.92
CA PHE A 74 0.99 17.94 0.90
C PHE A 74 0.09 19.10 1.28
N CYS A 75 -1.13 18.82 1.74
CA CYS A 75 -2.09 19.86 2.11
C CYS A 75 -1.63 20.68 3.32
N PHE A 76 -1.06 20.01 4.32
CA PHE A 76 -0.85 20.63 5.64
C PHE A 76 0.62 20.84 5.99
N GLN A 77 1.54 20.01 5.50
CA GLN A 77 2.96 20.08 5.86
C GLN A 77 3.84 20.69 4.75
N LYS A 78 3.25 21.07 3.61
CA LYS A 78 3.95 21.62 2.42
C LYS A 78 5.12 20.75 1.95
N ILE A 79 5.05 19.45 2.22
CA ILE A 79 6.06 18.49 1.74
C ILE A 79 5.94 18.38 0.23
N THR A 80 7.06 18.17 -0.48
CA THR A 80 7.09 17.96 -1.93
C THR A 80 7.20 16.47 -2.27
N TRP A 81 6.69 16.08 -3.45
CA TRP A 81 6.80 14.70 -3.93
C TRP A 81 8.27 14.36 -4.12
N GLN A 82 8.68 13.24 -3.54
CA GLN A 82 10.05 12.75 -3.63
C GLN A 82 10.16 11.80 -4.81
N ASN A 83 9.67 10.58 -4.64
CA ASN A 83 9.59 9.56 -5.68
C ASN A 83 8.73 8.38 -5.19
N MET A 84 8.48 7.42 -6.08
CA MET A 84 7.68 6.24 -5.80
C MET A 84 8.32 5.36 -4.73
N GLU A 85 9.66 5.27 -4.70
CA GLU A 85 10.39 4.47 -3.72
C GLU A 85 10.11 4.93 -2.29
N HIS A 86 10.04 6.23 -2.05
CA HIS A 86 9.72 6.78 -0.72
C HIS A 86 8.31 6.40 -0.26
N LEU A 87 7.32 6.43 -1.16
CA LEU A 87 5.95 6.01 -0.85
C LEU A 87 5.90 4.51 -0.52
N LEU A 88 6.50 3.67 -1.37
CA LEU A 88 6.53 2.21 -1.15
C LEU A 88 7.26 1.85 0.13
N MET A 89 8.38 2.51 0.45
CA MET A 89 9.09 2.28 1.71
C MET A 89 8.28 2.68 2.94
N ARG A 90 7.46 3.74 2.86
CA ARG A 90 6.53 4.09 3.94
C ARG A 90 5.47 2.99 4.12
N ILE A 91 4.93 2.46 3.03
CA ILE A 91 3.94 1.37 3.04
C ILE A 91 4.54 0.10 3.63
N VAL A 92 5.74 -0.31 3.17
CA VAL A 92 6.47 -1.48 3.68
C VAL A 92 6.71 -1.37 5.18
N ARG A 93 7.22 -0.23 5.66
CA ARG A 93 7.45 -0.01 7.10
C ARG A 93 6.16 -0.05 7.92
N LEU A 94 5.07 0.46 7.37
CA LEU A 94 3.77 0.42 8.05
C LEU A 94 3.23 -1.02 8.11
N ALA A 95 3.31 -1.75 7.00
CA ALA A 95 2.92 -3.15 6.96
C ALA A 95 3.79 -4.03 7.87
N GLN A 96 5.09 -3.75 8.00
CA GLN A 96 5.97 -4.37 9.00
C GLN A 96 5.50 -4.09 10.43
N LYS A 97 5.17 -2.84 10.77
CA LYS A 97 4.63 -2.51 12.10
C LYS A 97 3.31 -3.22 12.38
N TRP A 98 2.51 -3.45 11.34
CA TRP A 98 1.23 -4.16 11.42
C TRP A 98 1.34 -5.67 11.28
N GLN A 99 2.55 -6.21 11.13
CA GLN A 99 2.82 -7.65 11.13
C GLN A 99 2.37 -8.32 12.41
N ILE A 100 2.36 -7.61 13.55
CA ILE A 100 1.81 -8.09 14.83
C ILE A 100 0.33 -8.47 14.75
N LEU A 101 -0.41 -7.98 13.75
CA LEU A 101 -1.82 -8.31 13.51
C LEU A 101 -1.96 -9.59 12.68
N CYS A 102 -0.86 -10.12 12.13
CA CYS A 102 -0.85 -11.36 11.36
C CYS A 102 -0.68 -12.57 12.29
N PRO A 103 -1.40 -13.67 12.03
CA PRO A 103 -1.07 -14.97 12.58
C PRO A 103 0.39 -15.38 12.28
N ALA A 104 1.06 -16.04 13.22
CA ALA A 104 2.47 -16.44 13.08
C ALA A 104 2.73 -17.32 11.85
N ASP A 105 1.75 -18.12 11.42
CA ASP A 105 1.83 -18.96 10.20
C ASP A 105 1.84 -18.15 8.88
N LYS A 106 1.59 -16.84 8.95
CA LYS A 106 1.51 -15.92 7.79
C LYS A 106 2.68 -14.95 7.73
N GLU A 107 3.53 -14.96 8.76
CA GLU A 107 4.61 -14.00 8.96
C GLU A 107 5.65 -14.05 7.84
N GLU A 108 6.02 -15.26 7.42
CA GLU A 108 7.00 -15.50 6.36
C GLU A 108 6.49 -15.05 4.98
N LEU A 109 5.21 -15.31 4.68
CA LEU A 109 4.57 -14.85 3.45
C LEU A 109 4.50 -13.32 3.40
N LEU A 110 4.13 -12.67 4.51
CA LEU A 110 4.13 -11.21 4.60
C LEU A 110 5.55 -10.65 4.39
N THR A 111 6.55 -11.26 5.03
CA THR A 111 7.96 -10.84 4.92
C THR A 111 8.49 -10.99 3.50
N SER A 112 8.12 -12.06 2.79
CA SER A 112 8.45 -12.25 1.37
C SER A 112 7.83 -11.15 0.50
N ASN A 113 6.54 -10.86 0.69
CA ASN A 113 5.85 -9.81 -0.06
C ASN A 113 6.45 -8.42 0.24
N LEU A 114 6.86 -8.16 1.49
CA LEU A 114 7.54 -6.92 1.88
C LEU A 114 8.88 -6.77 1.16
N ARG A 115 9.63 -7.86 0.99
CA ARG A 115 10.89 -7.86 0.22
C ARG A 115 10.68 -7.54 -1.25
N MET A 116 9.60 -8.02 -1.86
CA MET A 116 9.30 -7.75 -3.27
C MET A 116 8.85 -6.31 -3.52
N VAL A 117 8.11 -5.70 -2.57
CA VAL A 117 7.69 -4.29 -2.68
C VAL A 117 8.83 -3.32 -2.32
N ALA A 118 9.74 -3.72 -1.42
CA ALA A 118 10.87 -2.89 -1.01
C ALA A 118 11.90 -2.73 -2.15
N THR A 119 12.09 -1.51 -2.62
CA THR A 119 13.13 -1.19 -3.62
C THR A 119 14.56 -1.28 -3.07
N ARG A 120 14.73 -1.36 -1.74
CA ARG A 120 16.00 -1.61 -1.05
C ARG A 120 15.80 -2.61 0.09
N PRO A 121 15.98 -3.92 -0.15
CA PRO A 121 15.73 -4.97 0.86
C PRO A 121 16.58 -4.84 2.12
N LYS A 122 17.74 -4.16 2.04
CA LYS A 122 18.68 -3.93 3.16
C LYS A 122 18.10 -3.09 4.30
N MET A 123 16.92 -2.47 4.13
CA MET A 123 16.24 -1.71 5.20
C MET A 123 15.14 -2.50 5.92
N LEU A 124 14.97 -3.79 5.61
CA LEU A 124 13.91 -4.63 6.19
C LEU A 124 14.25 -5.16 7.60
N THR A 125 15.37 -4.73 8.17
CA THR A 125 15.77 -5.01 9.54
C THR A 125 16.21 -3.71 10.20
N GLY A 126 15.44 -3.30 11.20
CA GLY A 126 15.65 -2.16 12.09
C GLY A 126 14.64 -2.23 13.20
#